data_AF-A0A2N9YBB9-F1
#
_entry.id   AF-A0A2N9YBB9-F1
#
_cell.length_a   1.000
_cell.length_b   1.000
_cell.length_c   1.000
_cell.angle_alpha   90.00
_cell.angle_beta   90.00
_cell.angle_gamma   90.00
#
_symmetry.space_group_name_H-M   'P 1'
#
loop_
_entity.id
_entity.type
_entity.pdbx_description
1 polymer ?
#
loop_
_entity_poly.entity_id
_entity_poly.type
_entity_poly.pdbx_seq_one_letter_code
_entity_poly.pdbx_strand_id
1 'polypeptide(L)'
;MQLSYLFFFTENAHLKQCDDCACSEATLTSFETKNYSSDTQFTAIKDNYFTKLNDEFYLGFSPYAPAGPSVLNQEAFERYQCFLQSPQPISLEIDKQFAQQNLIVPLNHTPEISDTAPSQLSVWLHVTNACNLDCAYCYIQKSSEYMDEDIGKQTIDKLFAIAQTQQFKHLRLKYAGGEALLHFKFIKKIHEYAQKIAQKEQITLSAVILSNGVAITPQMANWLKQEDIKLMISIDGIGTVHDEQRPDKRGKGSFQRIQKTIYEILLPLEIKPEISITVTGINANFIANVVEWALHNKLVFHLNLYRHPSIFPTPLLKENLTLEQQHVINGIRAAYKVIEENLPNYPFLNNLLDKMQSTAHTHTCGVGKNYVVVDHHGQFSQCQMQINQTIPSKLATAIAVLPTLATSTIRNLPIQDKTDCQTCEFRYRCTGGCPIETHRVTGRWDIKSPHCNIYKTLYPEALRLEGLRLLKLHEKL
;
A
#
# COMPACT_ATOMS: atom_id res chain seq x y z
N MET A 1 18.49 2.28 -34.54
CA MET A 1 18.38 2.46 -33.08
C MET A 1 17.06 3.18 -32.85
N GLN A 2 15.94 2.47 -32.66
CA GLN A 2 14.64 3.10 -32.42
C GLN A 2 14.68 3.75 -31.03
N LEU A 3 14.78 5.08 -30.98
CA LEU A 3 14.51 5.84 -29.77
C LEU A 3 13.06 5.55 -29.39
N SER A 4 12.82 4.97 -28.21
CA SER A 4 11.46 4.79 -27.71
C SER A 4 10.85 6.17 -27.44
N TYR A 5 9.70 6.43 -28.05
CA TYR A 5 8.97 7.70 -27.97
C TYR A 5 8.14 7.83 -26.68
N LEU A 6 7.99 6.72 -25.94
CA LEU A 6 7.26 6.63 -24.68
C LEU A 6 7.99 5.72 -23.70
N PHE A 7 8.10 6.15 -22.45
CA PHE A 7 8.56 5.30 -21.35
C PHE A 7 7.41 5.06 -20.38
N PHE A 8 7.18 3.79 -20.04
CA PHE A 8 6.18 3.39 -19.06
C PHE A 8 6.62 2.10 -18.36
N PHE A 9 5.87 1.68 -17.35
CA PHE A 9 6.11 0.41 -16.66
C PHE A 9 5.87 -0.78 -17.59
N THR A 10 6.94 -1.48 -17.98
CA THR A 10 6.81 -2.77 -18.66
C THR A 10 6.64 -3.89 -17.63
N GLU A 11 5.76 -4.85 -17.92
CA GLU A 11 5.31 -5.97 -17.08
C GLU A 11 6.43 -6.94 -16.61
N ASN A 12 7.69 -6.72 -16.99
CA ASN A 12 8.81 -7.60 -16.63
C ASN A 12 9.48 -7.32 -15.29
N ALA A 13 8.96 -6.36 -14.52
CA ALA A 13 9.28 -6.31 -13.10
C ALA A 13 8.28 -7.21 -12.37
N HIS A 14 8.72 -8.39 -11.92
CA HIS A 14 8.07 -9.15 -10.85
C HIS A 14 8.05 -8.31 -9.55
N LEU A 15 7.34 -7.19 -9.55
CA LEU A 15 7.08 -6.38 -8.38
C LEU A 15 5.78 -6.88 -7.80
N LYS A 16 5.93 -7.86 -6.92
CA LYS A 16 4.96 -8.15 -5.85
C LYS A 16 4.77 -6.84 -5.06
N GLN A 17 3.91 -5.92 -5.51
CA GLN A 17 3.80 -4.63 -4.85
C GLN A 17 2.34 -4.20 -4.68
N CYS A 18 1.70 -4.81 -3.70
CA CYS A 18 1.28 -3.97 -2.58
C CYS A 18 1.63 -4.64 -1.24
N ASP A 19 2.58 -4.02 -0.51
CA ASP A 19 3.01 -4.45 0.83
C ASP A 19 2.25 -3.71 1.95
N ASP A 20 1.32 -2.81 1.61
CA ASP A 20 0.38 -2.21 2.55
C ASP A 20 -0.48 -3.31 3.22
N CYS A 21 -0.71 -3.12 4.52
CA CYS A 21 -1.40 -4.03 5.43
C CYS A 21 -2.78 -4.50 4.93
N ALA A 22 -3.45 -3.79 4.01
CA ALA A 22 -4.78 -4.16 3.52
C ALA A 22 -5.00 -4.03 2.00
N CYS A 23 -3.98 -3.97 1.15
CA CYS A 23 -4.20 -3.88 -0.30
C CYS A 23 -4.78 -5.17 -0.89
N SER A 24 -5.76 -5.03 -1.78
CA SER A 24 -6.11 -6.06 -2.75
C SER A 24 -5.10 -6.01 -3.90
N GLU A 25 -4.53 -7.16 -4.28
CA GLU A 25 -3.91 -7.27 -5.60
C GLU A 25 -5.04 -7.15 -6.63
N ALA A 26 -5.16 -5.97 -7.24
CA ALA A 26 -5.97 -5.77 -8.42
C ALA A 26 -5.08 -6.12 -9.62
N THR A 27 -5.28 -7.31 -10.19
CA THR A 27 -4.75 -7.61 -11.51
C THR A 27 -5.68 -6.90 -12.48
N LEU A 28 -5.33 -5.70 -12.92
CA LEU A 28 -6.04 -5.13 -14.05
C LEU A 28 -5.83 -6.08 -15.22
N THR A 29 -6.91 -6.53 -15.82
CA THR A 29 -6.86 -6.76 -17.26
C THR A 29 -6.45 -5.40 -17.83
N SER A 30 -5.21 -5.32 -18.34
CA SER A 30 -4.89 -4.31 -19.34
C SER A 30 -6.04 -4.33 -20.34
N PHE A 31 -6.39 -3.17 -20.91
CA PHE A 31 -7.17 -3.20 -22.13
C PHE A 31 -6.37 -4.09 -23.06
N GLU A 32 -6.78 -5.35 -23.20
CA GLU A 32 -6.34 -6.17 -24.30
C GLU A 32 -6.61 -5.25 -25.47
N THR A 33 -5.55 -4.87 -26.17
CA THR A 33 -5.68 -4.26 -27.48
C THR A 33 -6.43 -5.29 -28.29
N LYS A 34 -7.77 -5.27 -28.17
CA LYS A 34 -8.67 -5.97 -29.04
C LYS A 34 -8.18 -5.61 -30.43
N ASN A 35 -8.25 -6.57 -31.33
CA ASN A 35 -8.03 -6.31 -32.75
C ASN A 35 -9.11 -5.31 -33.21
N TYR A 36 -8.92 -4.03 -32.90
CA TYR A 36 -9.74 -2.94 -33.37
C TYR A 36 -9.56 -2.89 -34.87
N SER A 37 -10.66 -2.74 -35.61
CA SER A 37 -10.58 -2.49 -37.04
C SER A 37 -9.68 -1.28 -37.28
N SER A 38 -8.90 -1.30 -38.37
CA SER A 38 -8.03 -0.19 -38.79
C SER A 38 -8.76 1.15 -38.86
N ASP A 39 -10.08 1.12 -39.05
CA ASP A 39 -10.91 2.31 -39.26
C ASP A 39 -11.50 2.87 -37.96
N THR A 40 -11.28 2.18 -36.83
CA THR A 40 -11.79 2.59 -35.50
C THR A 40 -11.18 3.94 -35.14
N GLN A 41 -12.03 4.95 -34.94
CA GLN A 41 -11.59 6.27 -34.48
C GLN A 41 -11.35 6.24 -32.97
N PHE A 42 -10.26 6.86 -32.53
CA PHE A 42 -9.88 7.04 -31.13
C PHE A 42 -9.88 8.52 -30.77
N THR A 43 -10.14 8.83 -29.51
CA THR A 43 -10.13 10.18 -28.94
C THR A 43 -9.40 10.19 -27.61
N ALA A 44 -8.85 11.32 -27.20
CA ALA A 44 -8.24 11.48 -25.90
C ALA A 44 -9.28 11.42 -24.77
N ILE A 45 -8.89 10.83 -23.63
CA ILE A 45 -9.70 10.89 -22.40
C ILE A 45 -9.61 12.30 -21.80
N LYS A 46 -10.77 12.88 -21.48
CA LYS A 46 -10.88 14.24 -20.93
C LYS A 46 -10.19 14.43 -19.57
N ASP A 47 -10.20 13.39 -18.73
CA ASP A 47 -9.65 13.41 -17.37
C ASP A 47 -8.14 13.13 -17.32
N ASN A 48 -7.44 13.09 -18.46
CA ASN A 48 -5.99 12.88 -18.46
C ASN A 48 -5.26 14.08 -17.86
N TYR A 49 -4.25 13.78 -17.05
CA TYR A 49 -3.34 14.75 -16.45
C TYR A 49 -2.04 14.81 -17.26
N PHE A 50 -1.62 16.02 -17.63
CA PHE A 50 -0.33 16.27 -18.29
C PHE A 50 0.45 17.36 -17.59
N THR A 51 1.75 17.17 -17.47
CA THR A 51 2.67 18.22 -16.98
C THR A 51 4.03 18.11 -17.65
N LYS A 52 4.75 19.23 -17.76
CA LYS A 52 6.10 19.25 -18.33
C LYS A 52 7.10 18.71 -17.29
N LEU A 53 7.98 17.78 -17.69
CA LEU A 53 9.06 17.28 -16.83
C LEU A 53 10.33 18.13 -17.01
N ASN A 54 10.72 18.36 -18.27
CA ASN A 54 11.81 19.25 -18.68
C ASN A 54 11.52 19.76 -20.11
N ASP A 55 12.47 20.42 -20.76
CA ASP A 55 12.27 20.99 -22.10
C ASP A 55 11.96 20.00 -23.22
N GLU A 56 12.27 18.72 -23.03
CA GLU A 56 12.11 17.67 -24.05
C GLU A 56 10.98 16.68 -23.73
N PHE A 57 10.58 16.59 -22.46
CA PHE A 57 9.70 15.52 -21.97
C PHE A 57 8.49 16.04 -21.19
N TYR A 58 7.38 15.34 -21.40
CA TYR A 58 6.09 15.53 -20.75
C TYR A 58 5.72 14.26 -19.98
N LEU A 59 5.11 14.44 -18.82
CA LEU A 59 4.41 13.38 -18.13
C LEU A 59 2.95 13.37 -18.60
N GLY A 60 2.46 12.20 -18.99
CA GLY A 60 1.05 11.92 -19.27
C GLY A 60 0.51 10.86 -18.33
N PHE A 61 -0.66 11.08 -17.77
CA PHE A 61 -1.32 10.14 -16.86
C PHE A 61 -2.81 10.06 -17.15
N SER A 62 -3.32 8.84 -17.25
CA SER A 62 -4.76 8.56 -17.32
C SER A 62 -5.25 8.05 -15.97
N PRO A 63 -6.43 8.48 -15.48
CA PRO A 63 -7.10 7.87 -14.34
C PRO A 63 -7.37 6.37 -14.53
N TYR A 64 -7.39 5.92 -15.78
CA TYR A 64 -7.64 4.55 -16.19
C TYR A 64 -6.35 3.80 -16.54
N ALA A 65 -5.17 4.43 -16.43
CA ALA A 65 -3.92 3.79 -16.78
C ALA A 65 -3.73 2.48 -15.98
N PRO A 66 -3.24 1.40 -16.63
CA PRO A 66 -3.02 0.13 -15.96
C PRO A 66 -1.99 0.22 -14.83
N ALA A 67 -0.93 1.01 -15.02
CA ALA A 67 0.06 1.28 -13.99
C ALA A 67 0.80 2.60 -14.21
N GLY A 68 0.82 3.47 -13.20
CA GLY A 68 1.68 4.65 -13.16
C GLY A 68 1.48 5.68 -14.29
N PRO A 69 2.39 6.67 -14.42
CA PRO A 69 2.42 7.62 -15.52
C PRO A 69 3.21 7.10 -16.73
N SER A 70 3.03 7.78 -17.87
CA SER A 70 3.85 7.67 -19.07
C SER A 70 4.71 8.92 -19.25
N VAL A 71 5.91 8.76 -19.84
CA VAL A 71 6.78 9.88 -20.22
C VAL A 71 6.89 9.98 -21.73
N LEU A 72 6.44 11.10 -22.28
CA LEU A 72 6.36 11.40 -23.71
C LEU A 72 7.48 12.38 -24.06
N ASN A 73 8.18 12.17 -25.17
CA ASN A 73 8.99 13.23 -25.77
C ASN A 73 8.10 14.24 -26.53
N GLN A 74 8.70 15.31 -27.06
CA GLN A 74 8.00 16.34 -27.83
C GLN A 74 7.15 15.76 -28.98
N GLU A 75 7.71 14.87 -29.81
CA GLU A 75 7.00 14.28 -30.95
C GLU A 75 5.80 13.42 -30.53
N ALA A 76 5.96 12.61 -29.47
CA ALA A 76 4.86 11.83 -28.91
C ALA A 76 3.78 12.74 -28.33
N PHE A 77 4.17 13.83 -27.66
CA PHE A 77 3.21 14.78 -27.10
C PHE A 77 2.42 15.50 -28.22
N GLU A 78 3.09 15.95 -29.29
CA GLU A 78 2.45 16.51 -30.48
C GLU A 78 1.50 15.50 -31.14
N ARG A 79 1.92 14.23 -31.24
CA ARG A 79 1.05 13.16 -31.75
C ARG A 79 -0.19 12.96 -30.87
N TYR A 80 -0.03 12.98 -29.55
CA TYR A 80 -1.14 12.90 -28.61
C TYR A 80 -2.10 14.10 -28.76
N GLN A 81 -1.58 15.30 -29.01
CA GLN A 81 -2.41 16.50 -29.24
C GLN A 81 -3.36 16.37 -30.44
N CYS A 82 -3.01 15.58 -31.46
CA CYS A 82 -3.93 15.29 -32.56
C CYS A 82 -5.23 14.62 -32.08
N PHE A 83 -5.14 13.66 -31.15
CA PHE A 83 -6.29 12.97 -30.56
C PHE A 83 -7.11 13.85 -29.59
N LEU A 84 -6.50 14.90 -29.03
CA LEU A 84 -7.21 15.92 -28.24
C LEU A 84 -8.04 16.85 -29.15
N GLN A 85 -7.53 17.19 -30.33
CA GLN A 85 -8.19 18.10 -31.26
C GLN A 85 -9.34 17.43 -32.01
N SER A 86 -9.16 16.18 -32.44
CA SER A 86 -10.16 15.44 -33.22
C SER A 86 -9.97 13.93 -33.09
N PRO A 87 -11.05 13.13 -33.23
CA PRO A 87 -10.90 11.68 -33.31
C PRO A 87 -10.09 11.25 -34.53
N GLN A 88 -9.20 10.27 -34.36
CA GLN A 88 -8.27 9.78 -35.39
C GLN A 88 -8.13 8.25 -35.30
N PRO A 89 -7.87 7.52 -36.40
CA PRO A 89 -7.51 6.11 -36.31
C PRO A 89 -6.10 5.92 -35.74
N ILE A 90 -5.87 4.76 -35.13
CA ILE A 90 -4.51 4.30 -34.78
C ILE A 90 -3.74 4.06 -36.08
N SER A 91 -2.63 4.77 -36.26
CA SER A 91 -1.81 4.70 -37.48
C SER A 91 -0.31 4.52 -37.20
N LEU A 92 0.13 4.85 -35.99
CA LEU A 92 1.52 4.74 -35.55
C LEU A 92 1.64 3.77 -34.36
N GLU A 93 2.84 3.22 -34.15
CA GLU A 93 3.11 2.35 -33.01
C GLU A 93 2.89 3.07 -31.66
N ILE A 94 3.22 4.37 -31.61
CA ILE A 94 2.98 5.20 -30.43
C ILE A 94 1.49 5.34 -30.08
N ASP A 95 0.59 5.30 -31.07
CA ASP A 95 -0.85 5.36 -30.82
C ASP A 95 -1.33 4.10 -30.10
N LYS A 96 -0.76 2.93 -30.43
CA LYS A 96 -1.05 1.67 -29.72
C LYS A 96 -0.59 1.75 -28.28
N GLN A 97 0.56 2.35 -28.01
CA GLN A 97 1.06 2.55 -26.65
C GLN A 97 0.18 3.53 -25.87
N PHE A 98 -0.31 4.61 -26.49
CA PHE A 98 -1.31 5.48 -25.88
C PHE A 98 -2.59 4.75 -25.51
N ALA A 99 -3.08 3.85 -26.38
CA ALA A 99 -4.26 3.03 -26.10
C ALA A 99 -4.00 2.04 -24.94
N GLN A 100 -2.83 1.38 -24.92
CA GLN A 100 -2.44 0.48 -23.82
C GLN A 100 -2.37 1.20 -22.46
N GLN A 101 -1.97 2.46 -22.46
CA GLN A 101 -1.92 3.32 -21.26
C GLN A 101 -3.24 4.03 -20.96
N ASN A 102 -4.30 3.74 -21.72
CA ASN A 102 -5.60 4.41 -21.65
C ASN A 102 -5.48 5.95 -21.72
N LEU A 103 -4.50 6.48 -22.46
CA LEU A 103 -4.42 7.91 -22.77
C LEU A 103 -5.40 8.29 -23.88
N ILE A 104 -5.66 7.35 -24.80
CA ILE A 104 -6.70 7.44 -25.83
C ILE A 104 -7.63 6.23 -25.76
N VAL A 105 -8.86 6.39 -26.21
CA VAL A 105 -9.90 5.33 -26.24
C VAL A 105 -10.70 5.39 -27.53
N PRO A 106 -11.36 4.30 -27.95
CA PRO A 106 -12.27 4.34 -29.09
C PRO A 106 -13.36 5.41 -28.91
N LEU A 107 -13.77 6.05 -30.00
CA LEU A 107 -14.82 7.06 -30.00
C LEU A 107 -16.11 6.45 -29.43
N ASN A 108 -16.79 7.20 -28.57
CA ASN A 108 -17.99 6.77 -27.83
C ASN A 108 -17.74 5.62 -26.82
N HIS A 109 -16.50 5.33 -26.47
CA HIS A 109 -16.16 4.38 -25.44
C HIS A 109 -15.71 5.08 -24.16
N THR A 110 -16.23 4.65 -23.02
CA THR A 110 -15.73 5.05 -21.71
C THR A 110 -14.99 3.86 -21.12
N PRO A 111 -13.71 4.00 -20.71
CA PRO A 111 -13.01 2.90 -20.08
C PRO A 111 -13.71 2.53 -18.78
N GLU A 112 -13.96 1.24 -18.61
CA GLU A 112 -14.53 0.67 -17.41
C GLU A 112 -13.40 0.02 -16.59
N ILE A 113 -13.41 0.28 -15.29
CA ILE A 113 -12.55 -0.46 -14.35
C ILE A 113 -13.40 -1.56 -13.78
N SER A 114 -13.14 -2.77 -14.26
CA SER A 114 -13.71 -3.98 -13.70
C SER A 114 -12.80 -4.50 -12.60
N ASP A 115 -13.36 -4.78 -11.43
CA ASP A 115 -12.64 -5.52 -10.40
C ASP A 115 -12.54 -6.98 -10.84
N THR A 116 -11.34 -7.45 -11.18
CA THR A 116 -11.10 -8.89 -11.25
C THR A 116 -11.24 -9.48 -9.85
N ALA A 117 -11.79 -10.69 -9.74
CA ALA A 117 -11.78 -11.43 -8.48
C ALA A 117 -10.33 -11.56 -7.98
N PRO A 118 -10.03 -11.13 -6.74
CA PRO A 118 -8.68 -11.19 -6.21
C PRO A 118 -8.18 -12.64 -6.16
N SER A 119 -6.93 -12.87 -6.55
CA SER A 119 -6.32 -14.21 -6.51
C SER A 119 -5.61 -14.51 -5.17
N GLN A 120 -5.50 -13.51 -4.30
CA GLN A 120 -4.79 -13.59 -3.02
C GLN A 120 -5.71 -13.26 -1.83
N LEU A 121 -5.67 -14.11 -0.79
CA LEU A 121 -6.19 -13.81 0.54
C LEU A 121 -5.08 -13.20 1.41
N SER A 122 -5.25 -11.95 1.84
CA SER A 122 -4.38 -11.31 2.82
C SER A 122 -4.92 -11.48 4.24
N VAL A 123 -4.06 -11.91 5.16
CA VAL A 123 -4.44 -12.19 6.54
C VAL A 123 -3.60 -11.35 7.48
N TRP A 124 -4.22 -10.51 8.30
CA TRP A 124 -3.58 -9.99 9.50
C TRP A 124 -3.73 -11.02 10.62
N LEU A 125 -2.64 -11.71 10.96
CA LEU A 125 -2.60 -12.67 12.05
C LEU A 125 -2.00 -12.00 13.28
N HIS A 126 -2.86 -11.60 14.21
CA HIS A 126 -2.47 -10.90 15.42
C HIS A 126 -2.04 -11.89 16.50
N VAL A 127 -0.73 -12.11 16.62
CA VAL A 127 -0.18 -13.22 17.42
C VAL A 127 -0.08 -12.88 18.91
N THR A 128 -0.13 -11.61 19.29
CA THR A 128 0.00 -11.18 20.69
C THR A 128 -0.43 -9.73 20.89
N ASN A 129 -0.95 -9.39 22.07
CA ASN A 129 -1.11 -8.01 22.53
C ASN A 129 0.13 -7.47 23.26
N ALA A 130 1.11 -8.32 23.56
CA ALA A 130 2.35 -7.92 24.20
C ALA A 130 3.20 -7.07 23.26
N CYS A 131 3.71 -5.97 23.79
CA CYS A 131 4.65 -5.08 23.12
C CYS A 131 5.70 -4.60 24.12
N ASN A 132 6.92 -4.37 23.64
CA ASN A 132 8.00 -3.74 24.41
C ASN A 132 8.04 -2.21 24.25
N LEU A 133 7.22 -1.64 23.35
CA LEU A 133 7.08 -0.19 23.16
C LEU A 133 5.74 0.36 23.64
N ASP A 134 5.74 1.67 23.95
CA ASP A 134 4.55 2.43 24.33
C ASP A 134 4.14 3.55 23.35
N CYS A 135 4.05 3.22 22.05
CA CYS A 135 3.83 4.25 21.01
C CYS A 135 2.56 5.09 21.21
N ALA A 136 2.69 6.41 21.04
CA ALA A 136 1.67 7.42 21.34
C ALA A 136 0.38 7.27 20.53
N TYR A 137 0.48 6.84 19.26
CA TYR A 137 -0.65 6.67 18.35
C TYR A 137 -1.20 5.23 18.30
N CYS A 138 -0.66 4.31 19.10
CA CYS A 138 -1.00 2.89 19.01
C CYS A 138 -2.48 2.66 19.34
N TYR A 139 -3.22 2.01 18.44
CA TYR A 139 -4.62 1.65 18.66
C TYR A 139 -4.79 0.29 19.38
N ILE A 140 -3.71 -0.46 19.61
CA ILE A 140 -3.74 -1.77 20.26
C ILE A 140 -3.73 -1.57 21.78
N GLN A 141 -4.71 -2.16 22.46
CA GLN A 141 -4.71 -2.24 23.92
C GLN A 141 -3.68 -3.28 24.37
N LYS A 142 -2.54 -2.82 24.86
CA LYS A 142 -1.41 -3.69 25.22
C LYS A 142 -1.73 -4.49 26.49
N SER A 143 -1.48 -5.79 26.42
CA SER A 143 -1.60 -6.72 27.54
C SER A 143 -0.45 -7.73 27.48
N SER A 144 -0.45 -8.74 28.35
CA SER A 144 0.50 -9.86 28.28
C SER A 144 -0.10 -11.08 27.57
N GLU A 145 -1.12 -10.89 26.74
CA GLU A 145 -1.82 -11.98 26.05
C GLU A 145 -1.10 -12.40 24.77
N TYR A 146 -1.04 -13.70 24.56
CA TYR A 146 -0.40 -14.36 23.42
C TYR A 146 -1.39 -15.36 22.81
N MET A 147 -1.29 -15.57 21.49
CA MET A 147 -2.03 -16.64 20.83
C MET A 147 -1.43 -17.99 21.20
N ASP A 148 -2.28 -18.93 21.62
CA ASP A 148 -1.87 -20.31 21.90
C ASP A 148 -1.61 -21.09 20.61
N GLU A 149 -0.69 -22.05 20.65
CA GLU A 149 -0.29 -22.85 19.48
C GLU A 149 -1.46 -23.62 18.86
N ASP A 150 -2.37 -24.16 19.67
CA ASP A 150 -3.54 -24.89 19.18
C ASP A 150 -4.55 -23.97 18.49
N ILE A 151 -4.76 -22.75 19.03
CA ILE A 151 -5.56 -21.71 18.38
C ILE A 151 -4.91 -21.30 17.06
N GLY A 152 -3.58 -21.15 17.04
CA GLY A 152 -2.81 -20.84 15.84
C GLY A 152 -2.99 -21.88 14.74
N LYS A 153 -2.86 -23.17 15.06
CA LYS A 153 -3.06 -24.27 14.09
C LYS A 153 -4.49 -24.29 13.55
N GLN A 154 -5.49 -24.24 14.44
CA GLN A 154 -6.90 -24.17 14.03
C GLN A 154 -7.20 -22.96 13.15
N THR A 155 -6.56 -21.82 13.44
CA THR A 155 -6.68 -20.62 12.62
C THR A 155 -6.10 -20.84 11.23
N ILE A 156 -4.90 -21.41 11.13
CA ILE A 156 -4.28 -21.74 9.84
C ILE A 156 -5.15 -22.70 9.04
N ASP A 157 -5.69 -23.77 9.66
CA ASP A 157 -6.60 -24.72 8.99
C ASP A 157 -7.82 -23.99 8.39
N LYS A 158 -8.44 -23.10 9.17
CA LYS A 158 -9.57 -22.28 8.71
C LYS A 158 -9.19 -21.36 7.56
N LEU A 159 -8.04 -20.69 7.63
CA LEU A 159 -7.58 -19.77 6.59
C LEU A 159 -7.32 -20.48 5.25
N PHE A 160 -6.73 -21.67 5.28
CA PHE A 160 -6.58 -22.48 4.06
C PHE A 160 -7.92 -23.01 3.54
N ALA A 161 -8.84 -23.41 4.42
CA ALA A 161 -10.19 -23.78 4.00
C ALA A 161 -10.95 -22.61 3.33
N ILE A 162 -10.80 -21.38 3.85
CA ILE A 162 -11.31 -20.16 3.23
C ILE A 162 -10.67 -19.96 1.85
N ALA A 163 -9.34 -20.05 1.78
CA ALA A 163 -8.61 -19.89 0.54
C ALA A 163 -9.09 -20.85 -0.56
N GLN A 164 -9.29 -22.12 -0.23
CA GLN A 164 -9.82 -23.12 -1.16
C GLN A 164 -11.27 -22.83 -1.58
N THR A 165 -12.14 -22.58 -0.60
CA THR A 165 -13.58 -22.34 -0.84
C THR A 165 -13.80 -21.14 -1.75
N GLN A 166 -12.99 -20.10 -1.57
CA GLN A 166 -13.06 -18.84 -2.32
C GLN A 166 -12.12 -18.84 -3.54
N GLN A 167 -11.48 -19.98 -3.83
CA GLN A 167 -10.59 -20.19 -4.98
C GLN A 167 -9.37 -19.26 -5.05
N PHE A 168 -8.92 -18.72 -3.90
CA PHE A 168 -7.67 -18.00 -3.82
C PHE A 168 -6.49 -18.92 -4.14
N LYS A 169 -5.57 -18.43 -4.97
CA LYS A 169 -4.33 -19.13 -5.36
C LYS A 169 -3.17 -18.80 -4.45
N HIS A 170 -3.25 -17.65 -3.76
CA HIS A 170 -2.21 -17.16 -2.87
C HIS A 170 -2.81 -16.85 -1.49
N LEU A 171 -2.07 -17.18 -0.44
CA LEU A 171 -2.38 -16.80 0.94
C LEU A 171 -1.18 -16.05 1.51
N ARG A 172 -1.42 -14.81 1.96
CA ARG A 172 -0.38 -13.94 2.53
C ARG A 172 -0.62 -13.73 4.01
N LEU A 173 0.28 -14.26 4.85
CA LEU A 173 0.25 -14.08 6.30
C LEU A 173 1.03 -12.82 6.70
N LYS A 174 0.35 -11.89 7.36
CA LYS A 174 0.97 -10.72 8.01
C LYS A 174 1.02 -11.00 9.50
N TYR A 175 2.16 -11.46 10.00
CA TYR A 175 2.35 -11.66 11.43
C TYR A 175 2.49 -10.30 12.09
N ALA A 176 1.51 -9.97 12.92
CA ALA A 176 1.37 -8.68 13.56
C ALA A 176 0.92 -8.86 15.02
N GLY A 177 0.72 -7.76 15.73
CA GLY A 177 0.43 -7.80 17.16
C GLY A 177 0.78 -6.48 17.83
N GLY A 178 0.97 -6.52 19.14
CA GLY A 178 1.73 -5.50 19.85
C GLY A 178 3.17 -5.46 19.33
N GLU A 179 3.92 -6.55 19.49
CA GLU A 179 5.20 -6.82 18.81
C GLU A 179 5.28 -8.31 18.48
N ALA A 180 5.14 -8.65 17.20
CA ALA A 180 5.04 -10.04 16.75
C ALA A 180 6.28 -10.87 17.14
N LEU A 181 7.49 -10.29 17.08
CA LEU A 181 8.72 -11.02 17.38
C LEU A 181 8.91 -11.34 18.87
N LEU A 182 8.10 -10.78 19.77
CA LEU A 182 8.04 -11.27 21.16
C LEU A 182 7.45 -12.69 21.24
N HIS A 183 6.72 -13.13 20.21
CA HIS A 183 6.16 -14.48 20.10
C HIS A 183 6.84 -15.30 18.99
N PHE A 184 8.15 -15.09 18.78
CA PHE A 184 8.91 -15.68 17.68
C PHE A 184 8.83 -17.22 17.60
N LYS A 185 8.91 -17.93 18.74
CA LYS A 185 8.83 -19.40 18.77
C LYS A 185 7.51 -19.92 18.22
N PHE A 186 6.41 -19.23 18.55
CA PHE A 186 5.08 -19.54 18.02
C PHE A 186 5.03 -19.26 16.52
N ILE A 187 5.50 -18.09 16.06
CA ILE A 187 5.51 -17.73 14.64
C ILE A 187 6.22 -18.80 13.82
N LYS A 188 7.40 -19.27 14.27
CA LYS A 188 8.14 -20.34 13.60
C LYS A 188 7.30 -21.61 13.44
N LYS A 189 6.71 -22.11 14.53
CA LYS A 189 5.88 -23.33 14.51
C LYS A 189 4.64 -23.19 13.62
N ILE A 190 3.97 -22.04 13.68
CA ILE A 190 2.76 -21.78 12.89
C ILE A 190 3.09 -21.58 11.41
N HIS A 191 4.23 -20.97 11.09
CA HIS A 191 4.69 -20.83 9.72
C HIS A 191 5.04 -22.19 9.10
N GLU A 192 5.81 -23.02 9.82
CA GLU A 192 6.13 -24.40 9.41
C GLU A 192 4.86 -25.24 9.20
N TYR A 193 3.85 -25.06 10.06
CA TYR A 193 2.55 -25.70 9.89
C TYR A 193 1.81 -25.20 8.64
N ALA A 194 1.77 -23.87 8.43
CA ALA A 194 1.15 -23.26 7.26
C ALA A 194 1.82 -23.70 5.95
N GLN A 195 3.15 -23.83 5.90
CA GLN A 195 3.88 -24.34 4.74
C GLN A 195 3.46 -25.76 4.36
N LYS A 196 3.28 -26.64 5.35
CA LYS A 196 2.82 -28.03 5.09
C LYS A 196 1.42 -28.05 4.47
N ILE A 197 0.51 -27.21 4.96
CA ILE A 197 -0.83 -27.12 4.38
C ILE A 197 -0.79 -26.47 3.00
N ALA A 198 -0.02 -25.39 2.83
CA ALA A 198 0.17 -24.72 1.54
C ALA A 198 0.62 -25.71 0.44
N GLN A 199 1.60 -26.55 0.75
CA GLN A 199 2.08 -27.59 -0.16
C GLN A 199 0.99 -28.63 -0.47
N LYS A 200 0.28 -29.12 0.55
CA LYS A 200 -0.79 -30.11 0.39
C LYS A 200 -1.94 -29.58 -0.47
N GLU A 201 -2.37 -28.34 -0.22
CA GLU A 201 -3.53 -27.71 -0.85
C GLU A 201 -3.18 -26.95 -2.14
N GLN A 202 -1.90 -26.95 -2.55
CA GLN A 202 -1.39 -26.26 -3.73
C GLN A 202 -1.72 -24.76 -3.76
N ILE A 203 -1.64 -24.12 -2.60
CA ILE A 203 -1.83 -22.68 -2.42
C ILE A 203 -0.46 -22.05 -2.15
N THR A 204 -0.09 -21.02 -2.91
CA THR A 204 1.17 -20.31 -2.67
C THR A 204 1.09 -19.54 -1.36
N LEU A 205 2.00 -19.82 -0.44
CA LEU A 205 2.13 -19.10 0.83
C LEU A 205 3.22 -18.03 0.73
N SER A 206 2.92 -16.83 1.22
CA SER A 206 3.93 -15.81 1.49
C SER A 206 3.70 -15.21 2.87
N ALA A 207 4.74 -14.61 3.46
CA ALA A 207 4.61 -13.99 4.77
C ALA A 207 5.43 -12.70 4.90
N VAL A 208 4.93 -11.83 5.77
CA VAL A 208 5.64 -10.63 6.25
C VAL A 208 5.48 -10.52 7.76
N ILE A 209 6.54 -10.14 8.46
CA ILE A 209 6.48 -9.77 9.87
C ILE A 209 6.47 -8.25 9.99
N LEU A 210 5.49 -7.74 10.73
CA LEU A 210 5.43 -6.34 11.15
C LEU A 210 6.08 -6.24 12.53
N SER A 211 7.17 -5.48 12.62
CA SER A 211 7.94 -5.34 13.86
C SER A 211 8.30 -3.88 14.15
N ASN A 212 8.50 -3.55 15.42
CA ASN A 212 9.13 -2.32 15.85
C ASN A 212 10.67 -2.36 15.74
N GLY A 213 11.28 -3.51 15.46
CA GLY A 213 12.72 -3.64 15.18
C GLY A 213 13.65 -3.70 16.40
N VAL A 214 13.15 -3.51 17.62
CA VAL A 214 14.00 -3.40 18.82
C VAL A 214 14.54 -4.75 19.29
N ALA A 215 13.75 -5.82 19.17
CA ALA A 215 14.04 -7.12 19.78
C ALA A 215 14.60 -8.17 18.79
N ILE A 216 14.95 -7.74 17.57
CA ILE A 216 15.43 -8.67 16.53
C ILE A 216 16.83 -9.17 16.90
N THR A 217 17.00 -10.48 16.90
CA THR A 217 18.29 -11.13 17.14
C THR A 217 18.87 -11.69 15.83
N PRO A 218 20.19 -11.98 15.77
CA PRO A 218 20.77 -12.66 14.60
C PRO A 218 20.12 -14.01 14.29
N GLN A 219 19.65 -14.73 15.31
CA GLN A 219 18.92 -15.99 15.12
C GLN A 219 17.59 -15.76 14.39
N MET A 220 16.83 -14.75 14.81
CA MET A 220 15.56 -14.39 14.16
C MET A 220 15.79 -13.94 12.73
N ALA A 221 16.79 -13.08 12.51
CA ALA A 221 17.14 -12.57 11.18
C ALA A 221 17.53 -13.70 10.20
N ASN A 222 18.37 -14.64 10.63
CA ASN A 222 18.73 -15.80 9.81
C ASN A 222 17.53 -16.67 9.45
N TRP A 223 16.60 -16.88 10.40
CA TRP A 223 15.38 -17.62 10.12
C TRP A 223 14.49 -16.90 9.09
N LEU A 224 14.33 -15.58 9.19
CA LEU A 224 13.59 -14.80 8.19
C LEU A 224 14.18 -14.95 6.78
N LYS A 225 15.52 -14.90 6.66
CA LYS A 225 16.21 -15.11 5.37
C LYS A 225 16.01 -16.52 4.84
N GLN A 226 16.09 -17.55 5.70
CA GLN A 226 15.91 -18.95 5.32
C GLN A 226 14.50 -19.25 4.81
N GLU A 227 13.48 -18.65 5.43
CA GLU A 227 12.07 -18.88 5.07
C GLU A 227 11.54 -17.89 3.99
N ASP A 228 12.37 -17.01 3.43
CA ASP A 228 11.98 -15.89 2.55
C ASP A 228 10.82 -15.03 3.12
N ILE A 229 10.85 -14.80 4.44
CA ILE A 229 9.84 -13.98 5.12
C ILE A 229 10.25 -12.52 5.05
N LYS A 230 9.36 -11.69 4.50
CA LYS A 230 9.60 -10.24 4.44
C LYS A 230 9.53 -9.62 5.83
N LEU A 231 10.26 -8.53 6.01
CA LEU A 231 10.32 -7.80 7.27
C LEU A 231 9.97 -6.34 7.03
N MET A 232 8.99 -5.84 7.77
CA MET A 232 8.64 -4.43 7.80
C MET A 232 8.93 -3.88 9.20
N ILE A 233 9.75 -2.82 9.29
CA ILE A 233 10.13 -2.17 10.53
C ILE A 233 9.47 -0.79 10.60
N SER A 234 8.80 -0.51 11.72
CA SER A 234 8.22 0.82 11.97
C SER A 234 9.31 1.82 12.40
N ILE A 235 9.57 2.85 11.58
CA ILE A 235 10.49 3.96 11.91
C ILE A 235 9.87 5.28 11.48
N ASP A 236 9.46 6.11 12.43
CA ASP A 236 8.72 7.34 12.12
C ASP A 236 9.60 8.60 12.01
N GLY A 237 10.91 8.49 12.21
CA GLY A 237 11.81 9.63 12.31
C GLY A 237 13.23 9.18 12.65
N ILE A 238 14.13 10.14 12.79
CA ILE A 238 15.51 9.92 13.22
C ILE A 238 15.68 10.47 14.65
N GLY A 239 16.28 9.67 15.52
CA GLY A 239 16.57 10.06 16.90
C GLY A 239 15.31 10.43 17.69
N THR A 240 15.33 11.62 18.29
CA THR A 240 14.28 12.09 19.21
C THR A 240 12.89 12.16 18.58
N VAL A 241 12.79 12.45 17.28
CA VAL A 241 11.51 12.52 16.56
C VAL A 241 10.80 11.15 16.53
N HIS A 242 11.58 10.07 16.36
CA HIS A 242 11.04 8.72 16.47
C HIS A 242 10.71 8.38 17.92
N ASP A 243 11.63 8.73 18.83
CA ASP A 243 11.53 8.37 20.24
C ASP A 243 10.33 9.02 20.95
N GLU A 244 9.94 10.22 20.54
CA GLU A 244 8.73 10.89 21.03
C GLU A 244 7.45 10.14 20.67
N GLN A 245 7.39 9.57 19.46
CA GLN A 245 6.23 8.81 19.00
C GLN A 245 6.25 7.35 19.46
N ARG A 246 7.44 6.76 19.59
CA ARG A 246 7.65 5.32 19.85
C ARG A 246 8.59 5.09 21.04
N PRO A 247 8.32 5.66 22.23
CA PRO A 247 9.12 5.35 23.41
C PRO A 247 8.89 3.91 23.85
N ASP A 248 9.77 3.36 24.69
CA ASP A 248 9.47 2.14 25.42
C ASP A 248 8.54 2.38 26.61
N LYS A 249 8.11 1.29 27.28
CA LYS A 249 7.24 1.34 28.46
C LYS A 249 7.81 2.15 29.65
N ARG A 250 9.07 2.56 29.59
CA ARG A 250 9.74 3.40 30.60
C ARG A 250 10.02 4.82 30.08
N GLY A 251 9.48 5.18 28.92
CA GLY A 251 9.70 6.48 28.28
C GLY A 251 11.05 6.62 27.58
N LYS A 252 11.84 5.54 27.43
CA LYS A 252 13.15 5.64 26.78
C LYS A 252 13.04 5.49 25.27
N GLY A 253 13.89 6.21 24.54
CA GLY A 253 13.98 6.11 23.09
C GLY A 253 14.22 4.70 22.56
N SER A 254 13.71 4.41 21.38
CA SER A 254 13.82 3.14 20.69
C SER A 254 14.65 3.21 19.41
N PHE A 255 14.84 4.39 18.82
CA PHE A 255 15.51 4.56 17.53
C PHE A 255 16.93 4.00 17.51
N GLN A 256 17.77 4.33 18.51
CA GLN A 256 19.17 3.85 18.54
C GLN A 256 19.25 2.30 18.57
N ARG A 257 18.31 1.64 19.24
CA ARG A 257 18.24 0.16 19.28
C ARG A 257 17.84 -0.41 17.93
N ILE A 258 16.87 0.19 17.25
CA ILE A 258 16.43 -0.21 15.92
C ILE A 258 17.55 0.02 14.90
N GLN A 259 18.23 1.16 14.98
CA GLN A 259 19.39 1.48 14.15
C GLN A 259 20.49 0.43 14.31
N LYS A 260 20.79 0.03 15.56
CA LYS A 260 21.73 -1.06 15.85
C LYS A 260 21.31 -2.37 15.19
N THR A 261 20.03 -2.75 15.34
CA THR A 261 19.46 -3.93 14.67
C THR A 261 19.70 -3.89 13.15
N ILE A 262 19.42 -2.75 12.51
CA ILE A 262 19.55 -2.64 11.06
C ILE A 262 21.02 -2.76 10.63
N TYR A 263 21.92 -1.98 11.23
CA TYR A 263 23.32 -1.93 10.81
C TYR A 263 24.15 -3.13 11.22
N GLU A 264 23.91 -3.71 12.40
CA GLU A 264 24.75 -4.78 12.94
C GLU A 264 24.19 -6.17 12.68
N ILE A 265 22.89 -6.30 12.37
CA ILE A 265 22.23 -7.60 12.19
C ILE A 265 21.67 -7.76 10.78
N LEU A 266 20.80 -6.85 10.34
CA LEU A 266 20.03 -7.06 9.10
C LEU A 266 20.86 -6.83 7.84
N LEU A 267 21.52 -5.68 7.73
CA LEU A 267 22.32 -5.33 6.55
C LEU A 267 23.51 -6.28 6.31
N PRO A 268 24.27 -6.72 7.34
CA PRO A 268 25.33 -7.73 7.16
C PRO A 268 24.80 -9.08 6.66
N LEU A 269 23.54 -9.40 6.94
CA LEU A 269 22.86 -10.59 6.43
C LEU A 269 22.14 -10.34 5.09
N GLU A 270 22.31 -9.16 4.48
CA GLU A 270 21.64 -8.72 3.25
C GLU A 270 20.10 -8.68 3.34
N ILE A 271 19.58 -8.58 4.56
CA ILE A 271 18.14 -8.43 4.80
C ILE A 271 17.84 -6.94 4.78
N LYS A 272 17.12 -6.50 3.74
CA LYS A 272 16.66 -5.11 3.61
C LYS A 272 15.20 -5.03 4.06
N PRO A 273 14.94 -4.57 5.30
CA PRO A 273 13.57 -4.38 5.74
C PRO A 273 12.90 -3.25 4.96
N GLU A 274 11.59 -3.34 4.81
CA GLU A 274 10.78 -2.20 4.41
C GLU A 274 10.52 -1.31 5.64
N ILE A 275 10.58 -0.01 5.46
CA ILE A 275 10.38 0.97 6.53
C ILE A 275 8.96 1.49 6.46
N SER A 276 8.16 1.26 7.52
CA SER A 276 6.83 1.85 7.64
C SER A 276 6.91 3.11 8.50
N ILE A 277 6.56 4.24 7.90
CA ILE A 277 6.63 5.57 8.52
C ILE A 277 5.20 6.02 8.80
N THR A 278 4.82 6.13 10.07
CA THR A 278 3.53 6.73 10.45
C THR A 278 3.71 8.24 10.54
N VAL A 279 3.06 8.97 9.64
CA VAL A 279 3.08 10.45 9.60
C VAL A 279 2.01 10.96 10.54
N THR A 280 2.42 11.74 11.54
CA THR A 280 1.58 12.42 12.54
C THR A 280 1.94 13.91 12.59
N GLY A 281 1.25 14.70 13.42
CA GLY A 281 1.65 16.08 13.71
C GLY A 281 3.06 16.20 14.32
N ILE A 282 3.54 15.17 15.03
CA ILE A 282 4.84 15.19 15.73
C ILE A 282 6.02 15.16 14.74
N ASN A 283 5.94 14.34 13.69
CA ASN A 283 7.07 14.11 12.78
C ASN A 283 6.92 14.72 11.39
N ALA A 284 5.78 15.32 11.06
CA ALA A 284 5.52 15.84 9.71
C ALA A 284 6.64 16.77 9.20
N ASN A 285 7.15 17.68 10.02
CA ASN A 285 8.30 18.55 9.67
C ASN A 285 9.61 17.81 9.38
N PHE A 286 9.73 16.55 9.78
CA PHE A 286 10.98 15.78 9.78
C PHE A 286 10.93 14.54 8.89
N ILE A 287 9.87 14.38 8.09
CA ILE A 287 9.71 13.23 7.18
C ILE A 287 10.87 13.16 6.17
N ALA A 288 11.36 14.31 5.70
CA ALA A 288 12.50 14.38 4.79
C ALA A 288 13.73 13.64 5.34
N ASN A 289 14.02 13.79 6.63
CA ASN A 289 15.22 13.21 7.26
C ASN A 289 15.16 11.67 7.31
N VAL A 290 14.00 11.10 7.63
CA VAL A 290 13.84 9.64 7.67
C VAL A 290 13.77 9.03 6.27
N VAL A 291 13.21 9.75 5.30
CA VAL A 291 13.23 9.35 3.89
C VAL A 291 14.65 9.39 3.33
N GLU A 292 15.41 10.46 3.58
CA GLU A 292 16.83 10.58 3.22
C GLU A 292 17.63 9.40 3.79
N TRP A 293 17.45 9.14 5.08
CA TRP A 293 18.09 8.01 5.75
C TRP A 293 17.72 6.67 5.10
N ALA A 294 16.44 6.43 4.78
CA ALA A 294 16.02 5.19 4.12
C ALA A 294 16.67 5.03 2.73
N LEU A 295 16.69 6.10 1.92
CA LEU A 295 17.30 6.11 0.60
C LEU A 295 18.81 5.87 0.64
N HIS A 296 19.54 6.54 1.54
CA HIS A 296 20.98 6.33 1.74
C HIS A 296 21.31 4.88 2.09
N ASN A 297 20.46 4.21 2.87
CA ASN A 297 20.62 2.81 3.24
C ASN A 297 20.05 1.83 2.20
N LYS A 298 19.53 2.33 1.06
CA LYS A 298 18.87 1.54 0.01
C LYS A 298 17.70 0.70 0.55
N LEU A 299 16.94 1.28 1.48
CA LEU A 299 15.76 0.68 2.09
C LEU A 299 14.50 1.24 1.43
N VAL A 300 13.56 0.36 1.13
CA VAL A 300 12.21 0.75 0.69
C VAL A 300 11.48 1.33 1.90
N PHE A 301 10.75 2.43 1.74
CA PHE A 301 9.95 3.04 2.80
C PHE A 301 8.49 3.17 2.36
N HIS A 302 7.57 3.41 3.29
CA HIS A 302 6.15 3.66 3.02
C HIS A 302 5.64 4.78 3.92
N LEU A 303 5.04 5.81 3.34
CA LEU A 303 4.40 6.89 4.09
C LEU A 303 2.95 6.54 4.39
N ASN A 304 2.64 6.36 5.68
CA ASN A 304 1.32 6.01 6.18
C ASN A 304 0.75 7.17 6.99
N LEU A 305 -0.39 7.73 6.57
CA LEU A 305 -1.03 8.80 7.31
C LEU A 305 -1.62 8.26 8.62
N TYR A 306 -1.48 9.02 9.69
CA TYR A 306 -2.14 8.76 10.95
C TYR A 306 -3.66 8.57 10.76
N ARG A 307 -4.23 7.63 11.52
CA ARG A 307 -5.68 7.46 11.65
C ARG A 307 -6.07 7.59 13.11
N HIS A 308 -7.19 8.26 13.38
CA HIS A 308 -7.66 8.46 14.74
C HIS A 308 -7.95 7.10 15.40
N PRO A 309 -7.36 6.76 16.57
CA PRO A 309 -7.70 5.54 17.30
C PRO A 309 -9.13 5.61 17.83
N SER A 310 -9.72 4.45 18.14
CA SER A 310 -11.05 4.39 18.77
C SER A 310 -11.06 4.97 20.19
N ILE A 311 -9.91 4.99 20.87
CA ILE A 311 -9.74 5.49 22.24
C ILE A 311 -8.48 6.36 22.26
N PHE A 312 -8.62 7.58 22.79
CA PHE A 312 -7.49 8.47 23.04
C PHE A 312 -7.02 8.30 24.50
N PRO A 313 -5.71 8.13 24.74
CA PRO A 313 -5.20 8.09 26.10
C PRO A 313 -5.38 9.44 26.81
N THR A 314 -5.13 10.56 26.12
CA THR A 314 -5.29 11.92 26.64
C THR A 314 -5.66 12.94 25.54
N PRO A 315 -6.30 14.09 25.89
CA PRO A 315 -6.57 15.18 24.95
C PRO A 315 -5.32 15.80 24.33
N LEU A 316 -4.23 15.96 25.10
CA LEU A 316 -2.96 16.52 24.59
C LEU A 316 -2.31 15.61 23.53
N LEU A 317 -2.33 14.29 23.75
CA LEU A 317 -1.87 13.35 22.74
C LEU A 317 -2.74 13.38 21.49
N LYS A 318 -4.05 13.59 21.65
CA LYS A 318 -4.95 13.78 20.51
C LYS A 318 -4.54 15.00 19.68
N GLU A 319 -4.30 16.15 20.30
CA GLU A 319 -3.90 17.37 19.61
C GLU A 319 -2.57 17.21 18.88
N ASN A 320 -1.54 16.69 19.54
CA ASN A 320 -0.20 16.54 18.94
C ASN A 320 -0.14 15.53 17.79
N LEU A 321 -0.96 14.47 17.85
CA LEU A 321 -1.01 13.46 16.78
C LEU A 321 -1.87 13.90 15.59
N THR A 322 -2.81 14.82 15.81
CA THR A 322 -3.76 15.25 14.79
C THR A 322 -3.01 15.86 13.60
N LEU A 323 -3.39 15.43 12.40
CA LEU A 323 -2.81 15.92 11.17
C LEU A 323 -3.36 17.30 10.85
N GLU A 324 -2.54 18.33 11.00
CA GLU A 324 -2.77 19.58 10.28
C GLU A 324 -2.35 19.37 8.82
N GLN A 325 -3.32 19.41 7.90
CA GLN A 325 -3.08 18.99 6.52
C GLN A 325 -1.95 19.77 5.84
N GLN A 326 -1.89 21.09 6.06
CA GLN A 326 -0.84 21.91 5.47
C GLN A 326 0.55 21.53 5.97
N HIS A 327 0.65 21.19 7.26
CA HIS A 327 1.88 20.74 7.88
C HIS A 327 2.39 19.43 7.28
N VAL A 328 1.49 18.45 7.11
CA VAL A 328 1.78 17.16 6.44
C VAL A 328 2.19 17.36 5.00
N ILE A 329 1.48 18.21 4.26
CA ILE A 329 1.80 18.54 2.86
C ILE A 329 3.21 19.12 2.77
N ASN A 330 3.57 20.08 3.63
CA ASN A 330 4.90 20.69 3.63
C ASN A 330 5.99 19.66 3.97
N GLY A 331 5.73 18.79 4.94
CA GLY A 331 6.62 17.70 5.34
C GLY A 331 6.91 16.70 4.23
N ILE A 332 5.87 16.21 3.56
CA ILE A 332 6.00 15.27 2.44
C ILE A 332 6.66 15.96 1.23
N ARG A 333 6.36 17.24 0.97
CA ARG A 333 7.07 18.01 -0.06
C ARG A 333 8.56 18.13 0.19
N ALA A 334 8.96 18.33 1.45
CA ALA A 334 10.37 18.34 1.81
C ALA A 334 11.01 16.97 1.52
N ALA A 335 10.31 15.86 1.80
CA ALA A 335 10.77 14.53 1.45
C ALA A 335 10.83 14.30 -0.07
N TYR A 336 9.90 14.87 -0.85
CA TYR A 336 9.91 14.77 -2.31
C TYR A 336 11.13 15.44 -2.94
N LYS A 337 11.62 16.56 -2.37
CA LYS A 337 12.88 17.18 -2.81
C LYS A 337 14.08 16.26 -2.59
N VAL A 338 14.17 15.63 -1.42
CA VAL A 338 15.22 14.64 -1.13
C VAL A 338 15.16 13.46 -2.11
N ILE A 339 13.95 12.96 -2.42
CA ILE A 339 13.77 11.85 -3.36
C ILE A 339 14.17 12.24 -4.78
N GLU A 340 13.87 13.45 -5.22
CA GLU A 340 14.27 13.94 -6.54
C GLU A 340 15.80 13.97 -6.71
N GLU A 341 16.51 14.38 -5.66
CA GLU A 341 17.99 14.36 -5.64
C GLU A 341 18.55 12.93 -5.58
N ASN A 342 17.76 11.96 -5.10
CA ASN A 342 18.17 10.59 -4.80
C ASN A 342 17.25 9.52 -5.42
N LEU A 343 16.79 9.74 -6.66
CA LEU A 343 15.78 8.89 -7.30
C LEU A 343 16.15 7.40 -7.25
N PRO A 344 15.28 6.52 -6.68
CA PRO A 344 15.57 5.10 -6.57
C PRO A 344 15.48 4.40 -7.94
N ASN A 345 16.16 3.27 -8.11
CA ASN A 345 16.08 2.47 -9.34
C ASN A 345 14.92 1.46 -9.33
N TYR A 346 14.04 1.53 -8.32
CA TYR A 346 12.86 0.68 -8.21
C TYR A 346 11.59 1.54 -8.23
N PRO A 347 10.46 0.99 -8.69
CA PRO A 347 9.14 1.59 -8.58
C PRO A 347 8.74 1.95 -7.16
N PHE A 348 8.28 3.19 -6.95
CA PHE A 348 8.04 3.72 -5.61
C PHE A 348 6.80 4.59 -5.50
N LEU A 349 6.00 4.77 -6.57
CA LEU A 349 4.77 5.57 -6.51
C LEU A 349 3.81 5.13 -5.39
N ASN A 350 3.67 3.81 -5.15
CA ASN A 350 2.84 3.25 -4.08
C ASN A 350 3.34 3.60 -2.66
N ASN A 351 4.59 4.03 -2.54
CA ASN A 351 5.28 4.27 -1.29
C ASN A 351 5.14 5.74 -0.82
N LEU A 352 4.79 6.63 -1.75
CA LEU A 352 4.86 8.08 -1.57
C LEU A 352 3.65 8.69 -0.88
N LEU A 353 2.49 8.04 -0.96
CA LEU A 353 1.24 8.55 -0.38
C LEU A 353 0.36 7.42 0.11
N ASP A 354 -0.11 7.57 1.34
CA ASP A 354 -0.99 6.62 2.00
C ASP A 354 -2.25 6.32 1.18
N LYS A 355 -2.55 5.04 0.98
CA LYS A 355 -3.75 4.55 0.26
C LYS A 355 -3.86 5.00 -1.20
N MET A 356 -2.77 5.52 -1.78
CA MET A 356 -2.65 5.74 -3.21
C MET A 356 -2.01 4.52 -3.85
N GLN A 357 -2.67 3.93 -4.84
CA GLN A 357 -2.08 2.85 -5.64
C GLN A 357 -1.79 3.36 -7.05
N SER A 358 -0.72 2.86 -7.65
CA SER A 358 -0.32 3.14 -9.03
C SER A 358 -1.25 2.51 -10.06
N THR A 359 -1.88 1.39 -9.70
CA THR A 359 -2.89 0.70 -10.50
C THR A 359 -4.29 1.24 -10.23
N ALA A 360 -5.11 1.30 -11.27
CA ALA A 360 -6.52 1.65 -11.16
C ALA A 360 -7.30 0.58 -10.38
N HIS A 361 -8.15 1.02 -9.45
CA HIS A 361 -8.99 0.14 -8.65
C HIS A 361 -10.26 0.87 -8.23
N THR A 362 -11.27 0.13 -7.76
CA THR A 362 -12.54 0.73 -7.32
C THR A 362 -12.71 0.78 -5.80
N HIS A 363 -11.87 0.07 -5.03
CA HIS A 363 -11.92 0.01 -3.56
C HIS A 363 -10.55 0.23 -2.91
N THR A 364 -10.50 1.02 -1.84
CA THR A 364 -9.23 1.47 -1.23
C THR A 364 -8.43 0.36 -0.57
N CYS A 365 -9.10 -0.69 -0.09
CA CYS A 365 -8.48 -1.82 0.56
C CYS A 365 -9.29 -3.11 0.34
N GLY A 366 -8.75 -4.25 0.76
CA GLY A 366 -9.37 -5.57 0.65
C GLY A 366 -10.44 -5.87 1.71
N VAL A 367 -10.76 -4.91 2.61
CA VAL A 367 -11.80 -5.10 3.63
C VAL A 367 -13.11 -5.50 2.96
N GLY A 368 -13.67 -6.63 3.40
CA GLY A 368 -14.90 -7.18 2.84
C GLY A 368 -14.75 -7.93 1.51
N LYS A 369 -13.52 -8.11 1.02
CA LYS A 369 -13.23 -8.83 -0.24
C LYS A 369 -12.24 -9.97 -0.03
N ASN A 370 -10.98 -9.63 0.21
CA ASN A 370 -9.86 -10.58 0.27
C ASN A 370 -8.87 -10.25 1.39
N TYR A 371 -9.35 -9.56 2.42
CA TYR A 371 -8.61 -9.25 3.62
C TYR A 371 -9.40 -9.67 4.85
N VAL A 372 -8.73 -10.39 5.75
CA VAL A 372 -9.29 -10.80 7.04
C VAL A 372 -8.30 -10.53 8.15
N VAL A 373 -8.82 -10.21 9.33
CA VAL A 373 -8.03 -10.06 10.55
C VAL A 373 -8.41 -11.16 11.51
N VAL A 374 -7.44 -11.82 12.11
CA VAL A 374 -7.64 -12.79 13.17
C VAL A 374 -6.93 -12.31 14.42
N ASP A 375 -7.67 -12.16 15.51
CA ASP A 375 -7.13 -11.78 16.82
C ASP A 375 -6.37 -12.94 17.48
N HIS A 376 -5.75 -12.66 18.64
CA HIS A 376 -4.95 -13.65 19.38
C HIS A 376 -5.78 -14.77 20.02
N HIS A 377 -7.12 -14.69 19.99
CA HIS A 377 -8.04 -15.76 20.39
C HIS A 377 -8.60 -16.55 19.20
N GLY A 378 -8.16 -16.27 17.97
CA GLY A 378 -8.63 -16.95 16.76
C GLY A 378 -9.98 -16.42 16.24
N GLN A 379 -10.42 -15.24 16.68
CA GLN A 379 -11.65 -14.61 16.25
C GLN A 379 -11.43 -13.69 15.06
N PHE A 380 -12.39 -13.63 14.15
CA PHE A 380 -12.26 -12.89 12.89
C PHE A 380 -12.87 -11.49 12.99
N SER A 381 -12.21 -10.50 12.40
CA SER A 381 -12.69 -9.12 12.26
C SER A 381 -12.35 -8.55 10.88
N GLN A 382 -12.99 -7.42 10.52
CA GLN A 382 -12.83 -6.81 9.20
C GLN A 382 -11.49 -6.09 9.02
N CYS A 383 -11.00 -5.45 10.08
CA CYS A 383 -9.84 -4.58 10.05
C CYS A 383 -9.10 -4.60 11.38
N GLN A 384 -7.77 -4.52 11.33
CA GLN A 384 -6.89 -4.50 12.48
C GLN A 384 -7.15 -3.30 13.40
N MET A 385 -7.67 -2.19 12.87
CA MET A 385 -8.02 -1.00 13.66
C MET A 385 -9.35 -1.15 14.43
N GLN A 386 -10.10 -2.22 14.16
CA GLN A 386 -11.30 -2.63 14.87
C GLN A 386 -11.20 -4.11 15.25
N ILE A 387 -10.00 -4.56 15.64
CA ILE A 387 -9.73 -5.97 15.94
C ILE A 387 -10.65 -6.55 17.04
N ASN A 388 -11.08 -5.69 17.97
CA ASN A 388 -12.01 -6.06 19.04
C ASN A 388 -13.49 -6.16 18.58
N GLN A 389 -13.81 -5.83 17.33
CA GLN A 389 -15.14 -5.97 16.75
C GLN A 389 -15.19 -7.26 15.92
N THR A 390 -15.25 -8.37 16.63
CA THR A 390 -15.19 -9.71 16.03
C THR A 390 -16.56 -10.18 15.57
N ILE A 391 -16.58 -11.03 14.54
CA ILE A 391 -17.80 -11.71 14.10
C ILE A 391 -18.07 -12.92 15.00
N PRO A 392 -19.34 -13.32 15.18
CA PRO A 392 -19.68 -14.53 15.93
C PRO A 392 -18.99 -15.78 15.35
N SER A 393 -18.42 -16.64 16.21
CA SER A 393 -17.68 -17.84 15.79
C SER A 393 -18.47 -18.78 14.87
N LYS A 394 -19.79 -18.84 15.02
CA LYS A 394 -20.69 -19.62 14.14
C LYS A 394 -20.72 -19.13 12.68
N LEU A 395 -20.33 -17.88 12.44
CA LEU A 395 -20.24 -17.26 11.11
C LEU A 395 -18.80 -17.27 10.57
N ALA A 396 -17.81 -17.68 11.38
CA ALA A 396 -16.41 -17.80 10.98
C ALA A 396 -16.12 -19.15 10.28
N THR A 397 -16.97 -19.53 9.32
CA THR A 397 -16.79 -20.72 8.49
C THR A 397 -16.15 -20.36 7.16
N ALA A 398 -15.57 -21.34 6.45
CA ALA A 398 -14.91 -21.12 5.16
C ALA A 398 -15.80 -20.46 4.09
N ILE A 399 -17.12 -20.73 4.15
CA ILE A 399 -18.11 -20.18 3.24
C ILE A 399 -18.62 -18.81 3.73
N ALA A 400 -18.89 -18.67 5.03
CA ALA A 400 -19.64 -17.52 5.55
C ALA A 400 -18.77 -16.34 5.98
N VAL A 401 -17.47 -16.56 6.27
CA VAL A 401 -16.63 -15.51 6.87
C VAL A 401 -16.49 -14.27 6.01
N LEU A 402 -16.18 -14.39 4.71
CA LEU A 402 -16.01 -13.21 3.85
C LEU A 402 -17.32 -12.47 3.60
N PRO A 403 -18.45 -13.13 3.27
CA PRO A 403 -19.74 -12.43 3.17
C PRO A 403 -20.17 -11.74 4.48
N THR A 404 -19.91 -12.38 5.62
CA THR A 404 -20.21 -11.80 6.93
C THR A 404 -19.34 -10.57 7.19
N LEU A 405 -18.04 -10.66 6.89
CA LEU A 405 -17.13 -9.53 6.99
C LEU A 405 -17.47 -8.42 5.98
N ALA A 406 -17.92 -8.73 4.77
CA ALA A 406 -18.32 -7.72 3.78
C ALA A 406 -19.52 -6.88 4.26
N THR A 407 -20.40 -7.48 5.07
CA THR A 407 -21.64 -6.85 5.53
C THR A 407 -21.60 -6.35 6.97
N SER A 408 -20.46 -6.46 7.65
CA SER A 408 -20.25 -5.99 9.03
C SER A 408 -20.08 -4.45 9.11
N THR A 409 -19.47 -3.92 10.17
CA THR A 409 -19.51 -2.50 10.56
C THR A 409 -18.90 -1.57 9.51
N ILE A 410 -17.72 -1.89 8.97
CA ILE A 410 -17.02 -1.08 7.98
C ILE A 410 -17.69 -1.22 6.62
N ARG A 411 -18.08 -0.10 6.01
CA ARG A 411 -18.54 -0.05 4.62
C ARG A 411 -17.41 0.44 3.71
N ASN A 412 -16.70 -0.52 3.10
CA ASN A 412 -15.71 -0.25 2.07
C ASN A 412 -16.42 -0.09 0.71
N LEU A 413 -17.09 1.03 0.52
CA LEU A 413 -17.89 1.30 -0.67
C LEU A 413 -17.01 1.49 -1.91
N PRO A 414 -17.46 1.03 -3.09
CA PRO A 414 -16.75 1.31 -4.32
C PRO A 414 -16.79 2.80 -4.66
N ILE A 415 -15.84 3.25 -5.47
CA ILE A 415 -15.65 4.68 -5.75
C ILE A 415 -16.86 5.36 -6.42
N GLN A 416 -17.64 4.64 -7.21
CA GLN A 416 -18.88 5.17 -7.81
C GLN A 416 -19.94 5.54 -6.78
N ASP A 417 -19.92 4.90 -5.61
CA ASP A 417 -20.87 5.15 -4.53
C ASP A 417 -20.40 6.27 -3.60
N LYS A 418 -19.26 6.92 -3.90
CA LYS A 418 -18.71 8.03 -3.12
C LYS A 418 -19.02 9.38 -3.78
N THR A 419 -19.98 10.11 -3.23
CA THR A 419 -20.60 11.30 -3.85
C THR A 419 -19.57 12.38 -4.27
N ASP A 420 -18.57 12.61 -3.44
CA ASP A 420 -17.59 13.70 -3.64
C ASP A 420 -16.43 13.31 -4.58
N CYS A 421 -16.36 12.05 -5.00
CA CYS A 421 -15.20 11.48 -5.69
C CYS A 421 -15.46 11.18 -7.17
N GLN A 422 -16.72 11.11 -7.60
CA GLN A 422 -17.11 10.62 -8.93
C GLN A 422 -16.45 11.37 -10.09
N THR A 423 -16.21 12.68 -9.92
CA THR A 423 -15.60 13.56 -10.93
C THR A 423 -14.11 13.84 -10.70
N CYS A 424 -13.50 13.22 -9.69
CA CYS A 424 -12.08 13.44 -9.39
C CYS A 424 -11.20 12.71 -10.40
N GLU A 425 -10.17 13.38 -10.93
CA GLU A 425 -9.17 12.80 -11.83
C GLU A 425 -8.34 11.66 -11.18
N PHE A 426 -8.21 11.65 -9.85
CA PHE A 426 -7.47 10.61 -9.12
C PHE A 426 -8.38 9.58 -8.44
N ARG A 427 -9.67 9.53 -8.80
CA ARG A 427 -10.69 8.70 -8.13
C ARG A 427 -10.31 7.22 -8.05
N TYR A 428 -9.71 6.68 -9.11
CA TYR A 428 -9.28 5.27 -9.17
C TYR A 428 -7.89 5.00 -8.60
N ARG A 429 -7.25 6.01 -7.99
CA ARG A 429 -5.94 5.88 -7.33
C ARG A 429 -6.06 5.96 -5.82
N CYS A 430 -6.91 6.87 -5.32
CA CYS A 430 -7.18 6.99 -3.88
C CYS A 430 -8.42 6.23 -3.44
N THR A 431 -9.39 6.03 -4.35
CA THR A 431 -10.72 5.46 -4.13
C THR A 431 -11.46 5.99 -2.90
N GLY A 432 -11.21 7.25 -2.56
CA GLY A 432 -11.85 7.93 -1.43
C GLY A 432 -11.20 7.69 -0.07
N GLY A 433 -10.01 7.08 -0.02
CA GLY A 433 -9.18 6.90 1.18
C GLY A 433 -9.76 5.92 2.20
N CYS A 434 -9.10 5.79 3.35
CA CYS A 434 -9.44 4.80 4.38
C CYS A 434 -10.91 4.95 4.86
N PRO A 435 -11.78 3.93 4.69
CA PRO A 435 -13.19 4.04 5.09
C PRO A 435 -13.39 4.29 6.59
N ILE A 436 -12.59 3.64 7.44
CA ILE A 436 -12.64 3.83 8.90
C ILE A 436 -12.38 5.28 9.28
N GLU A 437 -11.32 5.86 8.71
CA GLU A 437 -10.91 7.22 9.04
C GLU A 437 -11.98 8.22 8.58
N THR A 438 -12.50 8.04 7.37
CA THR A 438 -13.63 8.83 6.87
C THR A 438 -14.82 8.76 7.82
N HIS A 439 -15.24 7.57 8.23
CA HIS A 439 -16.37 7.43 9.13
C HIS A 439 -16.10 7.99 10.54
N ARG A 440 -14.90 7.82 11.09
CA ARG A 440 -14.53 8.36 12.41
C ARG A 440 -14.58 9.88 12.45
N VAL A 441 -14.14 10.54 11.38
CA VAL A 441 -14.09 12.01 11.31
C VAL A 441 -15.45 12.60 10.92
N THR A 442 -16.22 11.91 10.09
CA THR A 442 -17.38 12.52 9.40
C THR A 442 -18.73 11.87 9.72
N GLY A 443 -18.74 10.66 10.29
CA GLY A 443 -19.95 9.85 10.47
C GLY A 443 -20.52 9.22 9.19
N ARG A 444 -19.83 9.35 8.05
CA ARG A 444 -20.27 8.89 6.72
C ARG A 444 -19.22 7.97 6.08
N TRP A 445 -19.67 7.06 5.22
CA TRP A 445 -18.79 6.13 4.47
C TRP A 445 -18.62 6.51 2.98
N ASP A 446 -19.60 7.24 2.47
CA ASP A 446 -19.86 7.54 1.06
C ASP A 446 -19.41 8.95 0.65
N ILE A 447 -18.59 9.61 1.48
CA ILE A 447 -17.99 10.91 1.17
C ILE A 447 -16.48 10.79 1.02
N LYS A 448 -15.83 11.87 0.56
CA LYS A 448 -14.38 11.89 0.39
C LYS A 448 -13.64 11.72 1.73
N SER A 449 -12.43 11.16 1.65
CA SER A 449 -11.50 11.10 2.78
C SER A 449 -11.24 12.48 3.39
N PRO A 450 -11.07 12.59 4.72
CA PRO A 450 -10.55 13.80 5.35
C PRO A 450 -9.14 14.18 4.84
N HIS A 451 -8.40 13.23 4.25
CA HIS A 451 -7.09 13.46 3.64
C HIS A 451 -7.16 13.77 2.13
N CYS A 452 -8.36 13.99 1.56
CA CYS A 452 -8.53 14.24 0.13
C CYS A 452 -7.68 15.41 -0.38
N ASN A 453 -7.56 16.50 0.39
CA ASN A 453 -6.74 17.64 -0.02
C ASN A 453 -5.23 17.32 0.02
N ILE A 454 -4.76 16.48 0.96
CA ILE A 454 -3.39 15.95 0.96
C ILE A 454 -3.14 15.15 -0.34
N TYR A 455 -4.04 14.22 -0.68
CA TYR A 455 -3.92 13.41 -1.90
C TYR A 455 -3.89 14.26 -3.17
N LYS A 456 -4.85 15.19 -3.32
CA LYS A 456 -4.94 16.06 -4.51
C LYS A 456 -3.72 16.98 -4.66
N THR A 457 -3.17 17.44 -3.54
CA THR A 457 -2.02 18.35 -3.56
C THR A 457 -0.74 17.61 -3.93
N LEU A 458 -0.52 16.41 -3.37
CA LEU A 458 0.78 15.73 -3.46
C LEU A 458 0.86 14.73 -4.61
N TYR A 459 -0.25 14.14 -5.05
CA TYR A 459 -0.18 13.10 -6.09
C TYR A 459 0.35 13.59 -7.45
N PRO A 460 0.03 14.81 -7.93
CA PRO A 460 0.68 15.37 -9.12
C PRO A 460 2.22 15.42 -8.99
N GLU A 461 2.73 15.75 -7.80
CA GLU A 461 4.16 15.78 -7.52
C GLU A 461 4.75 14.37 -7.42
N ALA A 462 4.01 13.42 -6.84
CA ALA A 462 4.38 12.00 -6.80
C ALA A 462 4.48 11.39 -8.21
N LEU A 463 3.53 11.69 -9.09
CA LEU A 463 3.59 11.32 -10.51
C LEU A 463 4.83 11.91 -11.17
N ARG A 464 5.13 13.19 -10.93
CA ARG A 464 6.31 13.86 -11.47
C ARG A 464 7.60 13.14 -11.06
N LEU A 465 7.76 12.78 -9.79
CA LEU A 465 8.93 12.02 -9.29
C LEU A 465 9.06 10.67 -10.00
N GLU A 466 7.96 9.97 -10.21
CA GLU A 466 7.94 8.70 -10.94
C GLU A 466 8.33 8.91 -12.42
N GLY A 467 7.87 9.99 -13.06
CA GLY A 467 8.30 10.39 -14.41
C GLY A 467 9.79 10.68 -14.51
N LEU A 468 10.34 11.41 -13.53
CA LEU A 468 11.79 11.64 -13.46
C LEU A 468 12.56 10.33 -13.28
N ARG A 469 12.09 9.42 -12.42
CA ARG A 469 12.71 8.09 -12.29
C ARG A 469 12.74 7.34 -13.63
N LEU A 470 11.65 7.38 -14.40
CA LEU A 470 11.61 6.77 -15.73
C LEU A 470 12.62 7.39 -16.69
N LEU A 471 12.83 8.71 -16.66
CA LEU A 471 13.90 9.36 -17.43
C LEU A 471 15.30 8.89 -16.99
N LYS A 472 15.52 8.75 -15.67
CA LYS A 472 16.80 8.29 -15.11
C LYS A 472 17.17 6.91 -15.64
N LEU A 473 16.21 6.00 -15.63
CA LEU A 473 16.40 4.62 -16.07
C LEU A 473 16.71 4.51 -17.56
N HIS A 474 16.30 5.48 -18.37
CA HIS A 474 16.55 5.50 -19.82
C HIS A 474 17.70 6.44 -20.19
N GLU A 475 18.50 6.90 -19.21
CA GLU A 475 19.65 7.80 -19.41
C GLU A 475 19.25 9.12 -20.10
N LYS A 476 18.08 9.67 -19.70
CA LYS A 476 17.46 10.90 -20.25
C LYS A 476 17.30 12.03 -19.24
N LEU A 477 17.98 11.96 -18.10
CA LEU A 477 17.89 12.91 -16.99
C LEU A 477 19.11 13.83 -16.92
#